data_AF-A0A1Y1WZN0-F1
#
_entry.id   AF-A0A1Y1WZN0-F1
#
_cell.length_a   1.000
_cell.length_b   1.000
_cell.length_c   1.000
_cell.angle_alpha   90.00
_cell.angle_beta   90.00
_cell.angle_gamma   90.00
#
_symmetry.space_group_name_H-M   'P 1'
#
loop_
_entity.id
_entity.type
_entity.pdbx_description
1 polymer ?
#
loop_
_entity_poly.entity_id
_entity_poly.type
_entity_poly.pdbx_seq_one_letter_code
_entity_poly.pdbx_strand_id
1 'polypeptide(L)'
;MAPQYTDNLFYNSQYRYQNDIGMENMGMESMGMNTNNTMPNNTKGPIIRTADIKDKVYLGLNIFCILYFFIPLIWICFYKNWYIIKQRNFALTMVGGIGAFLSAFSNLIAQNMDVSCAFSYYSSTIFSFISQICFVSRAFRLILLYKVNVYKVTELNQEKFIQKSKDGAVMEPNIYYKSIYKAVNKRVVYFLIPFLIMLNVALTIYLHRTIDRDNKCTWSSAVNIYEKIVSHSVGNNDENNLLTKGKSNIMELFKVPRYNAFLFIILDFIIVFIFLFSEIRDDQRFGIKFDCFSNAVLSLITHIIRMLLNYEGIKNKFINDPSNIMYKFNDYTKNGVLLFVFTELYIQLTSVIIPLIKCINAKKMDKKYANEPTNSMQYFYKILNSPTLVEELKNIAIQEFVVENVLFWENYCTLHKLVARAKRKHENNRGYEGSSNVSGGDRYRYGYGYMHEYGNHSSSSPDDESYDPNFPLIPQLVPYFNSFYHTFIDINGPAAVNITGDCIRRIYHDFYTYPTVGIFDEAKDEVVESMYFSIFPCLLQQNRRQLGNILH
;
A
#
# COMPACT_ATOMS: atom_id res chain seq x y z
N MET A 1 -17.04 30.21 -52.27
CA MET A 1 -17.50 31.16 -51.25
C MET A 1 -16.30 31.60 -50.44
N ALA A 2 -15.77 32.78 -50.75
CA ALA A 2 -14.80 33.51 -49.94
C ALA A 2 -15.60 34.40 -48.92
N PRO A 3 -14.98 35.07 -47.94
CA PRO A 3 -14.02 36.15 -48.23
C PRO A 3 -12.77 36.25 -47.33
N GLN A 4 -11.79 36.98 -47.88
CA GLN A 4 -10.65 37.65 -47.26
C GLN A 4 -11.06 39.01 -46.62
N TYR A 5 -10.08 39.70 -46.02
CA TYR A 5 -10.04 41.06 -45.40
C TYR A 5 -10.18 41.07 -43.85
N THR A 6 -9.46 41.86 -43.05
CA THR A 6 -8.70 43.13 -43.24
C THR A 6 -7.76 43.36 -42.05
N ASP A 7 -6.73 44.17 -42.24
CA ASP A 7 -5.86 44.78 -41.23
C ASP A 7 -6.56 45.80 -40.28
N ASN A 8 -5.85 46.06 -39.18
CA ASN A 8 -5.66 47.35 -38.47
C ASN A 8 -6.62 47.86 -37.38
N LEU A 9 -5.96 48.36 -36.32
CA LEU A 9 -6.27 49.50 -35.42
C LEU A 9 -6.89 49.28 -34.03
N PHE A 10 -6.32 50.06 -33.09
CA PHE A 10 -6.70 50.36 -31.68
C PHE A 10 -6.31 49.28 -30.64
N TYR A 11 -5.53 49.54 -29.57
CA TYR A 11 -5.52 50.69 -28.67
C TYR A 11 -4.13 50.94 -28.07
N ASN A 12 -3.70 52.21 -28.12
CA ASN A 12 -2.58 52.78 -27.38
C ASN A 12 -3.21 53.83 -26.45
N SER A 13 -3.31 53.60 -25.14
CA SER A 13 -3.59 54.66 -24.15
C SER A 13 -3.48 54.20 -22.70
N GLN A 14 -2.82 55.03 -21.87
CA GLN A 14 -2.89 55.17 -20.40
C GLN A 14 -2.11 54.10 -19.59
N TYR A 15 -1.10 54.44 -18.76
CA TYR A 15 -1.06 55.55 -17.79
C TYR A 15 0.32 56.22 -17.67
N ARG A 16 0.34 57.54 -17.88
CA ARG A 16 1.22 58.50 -17.20
C ARG A 16 0.38 59.16 -16.10
N TYR A 17 0.84 59.12 -14.85
CA TYR A 17 0.50 60.04 -13.74
C TYR A 17 1.80 60.13 -12.93
N GLN A 18 2.68 61.09 -13.21
CA GLN A 18 2.71 62.48 -12.74
C GLN A 18 3.16 62.60 -11.28
N ASN A 19 4.41 63.05 -11.15
CA ASN A 19 5.01 63.72 -10.00
C ASN A 19 4.08 64.80 -9.42
N ASP A 20 4.06 64.92 -8.09
CA ASP A 20 4.20 66.19 -7.35
C ASP A 20 3.79 66.00 -5.88
N ILE A 21 4.77 65.82 -4.97
CA ILE A 21 4.74 66.41 -3.63
C ILE A 21 6.16 66.91 -3.33
N GLY A 22 6.25 68.22 -3.12
CA GLY A 22 7.50 68.94 -2.90
C GLY A 22 8.06 68.82 -1.48
N MET A 23 9.37 69.09 -1.45
CA MET A 23 10.20 69.74 -0.42
C MET A 23 9.68 69.83 1.02
N GLU A 24 10.45 69.25 1.96
CA GLU A 24 11.32 70.00 2.89
C GLU A 24 12.09 69.01 3.78
N ASN A 25 13.43 68.99 3.70
CA ASN A 25 14.27 69.23 4.87
C ASN A 25 15.77 69.13 4.54
N MET A 26 16.38 70.31 4.70
CA MET A 26 17.70 70.65 5.23
C MET A 26 18.78 69.55 5.32
N GLY A 27 19.93 69.93 4.77
CA GLY A 27 21.13 69.12 4.71
C GLY A 27 21.79 68.89 6.05
N MET A 28 22.59 67.82 6.08
CA MET A 28 23.65 67.67 7.05
C MET A 28 24.81 66.91 6.40
N GLU A 29 25.99 67.38 6.77
CA GLU A 29 27.27 67.23 6.09
C GLU A 29 27.76 65.79 5.96
N SER A 30 28.50 65.57 4.87
CA SER A 30 29.34 64.42 4.64
C SER A 30 30.47 64.37 5.68
N MET A 31 30.42 63.39 6.58
CA MET A 31 31.61 62.88 7.26
C MET A 31 31.84 61.44 6.82
N GLY A 32 32.85 61.26 5.96
CA GLY A 32 33.39 59.96 5.60
C GLY A 32 34.07 59.33 6.82
N MET A 33 33.31 58.53 7.56
CA MET A 33 33.90 57.53 8.47
C MET A 33 34.13 56.25 7.68
N ASN A 34 35.40 56.03 7.34
CA ASN A 34 35.92 54.77 6.83
C ASN A 34 35.90 53.75 8.00
N THR A 35 34.75 53.15 8.27
CA THR A 35 34.62 52.05 9.23
C THR A 35 35.14 50.78 8.58
N ASN A 36 36.39 50.41 8.93
CA ASN A 36 36.89 49.06 8.77
C ASN A 36 36.01 48.12 9.60
N ASN A 37 34.90 47.67 9.01
CA ASN A 37 34.04 46.63 9.53
C ASN A 37 34.77 45.29 9.43
N THR A 38 35.70 45.04 10.35
CA THR A 38 36.08 43.67 10.72
C THR A 38 34.81 43.00 11.23
N MET A 39 34.14 42.25 10.35
CA MET A 39 33.00 41.41 10.73
C MET A 39 33.44 40.51 11.89
N PRO A 40 32.85 40.64 13.09
CA PRO A 40 33.14 39.71 14.16
C PRO A 40 32.67 38.33 13.70
N ASN A 41 33.64 37.45 13.45
CA ASN A 41 33.45 36.01 13.25
C ASN A 41 32.99 35.37 14.57
N ASN A 42 31.85 35.81 15.09
CA ASN A 42 31.16 35.12 16.15
C ASN A 42 30.37 34.00 15.49
N THR A 43 30.93 32.79 15.55
CA THR A 43 30.22 31.52 15.37
C THR A 43 29.14 31.41 16.45
N LYS A 44 28.06 32.18 16.28
CA LYS A 44 26.84 32.01 17.06
C LYS A 44 26.32 30.62 16.72
N GLY A 45 26.21 29.76 17.72
CA GLY A 45 25.61 28.44 17.58
C GLY A 45 24.17 28.54 17.05
N PRO A 46 23.49 27.41 16.82
CA PRO A 46 22.12 27.41 16.32
C PRO A 46 21.20 28.13 17.33
N ILE A 47 20.86 29.40 17.02
CA ILE A 47 19.94 30.19 17.84
C ILE A 47 18.53 29.81 17.42
N ILE A 48 17.77 29.23 18.35
CA ILE A 48 16.32 29.03 18.15
C ILE A 48 15.70 30.42 18.06
N ARG A 49 15.07 30.73 16.93
CA ARG A 49 14.32 31.97 16.76
C ARG A 49 13.02 31.82 17.53
N THR A 50 12.80 32.65 18.55
CA THR A 50 11.56 32.64 19.35
C THR A 50 10.93 34.03 19.45
N ALA A 51 11.44 34.99 18.67
CA ALA A 51 11.00 36.37 18.71
C ALA A 51 9.59 36.51 18.14
N ASP A 52 9.29 35.81 17.04
CA ASP A 52 8.01 35.92 16.36
C ASP A 52 7.00 34.85 16.79
N ILE A 53 5.71 35.20 16.76
CA ILE A 53 4.59 34.27 17.00
C ILE A 53 4.66 33.09 16.02
N LYS A 54 5.08 33.33 14.77
CA LYS A 54 5.23 32.30 13.74
C LYS A 54 6.21 31.22 14.18
N ASP A 55 7.35 31.59 14.74
CA ASP A 55 8.37 30.64 15.19
C ASP A 55 7.86 29.79 16.35
N LYS A 56 7.10 30.39 17.27
CA LYS A 56 6.45 29.66 18.38
C LYS A 56 5.46 28.61 17.87
N VAL A 57 4.69 28.94 16.82
CA VAL A 57 3.74 28.01 16.18
C VAL A 57 4.49 26.84 15.57
N TYR A 58 5.54 27.09 14.81
CA TYR A 58 6.34 26.03 14.21
C TYR A 58 7.09 25.19 15.25
N LEU A 59 7.52 25.77 16.38
CA LEU A 59 8.09 25.01 17.50
C LEU A 59 7.05 24.06 18.09
N GLY A 60 5.82 24.53 18.29
CA GLY A 60 4.69 23.68 18.68
C GLY A 60 4.42 22.56 17.67
N LEU A 61 4.43 22.86 16.37
CA LEU A 61 4.28 21.86 15.31
C LEU A 61 5.41 20.83 15.29
N ASN A 62 6.65 21.22 15.58
CA ASN A 62 7.78 20.30 15.72
C ASN A 62 7.59 19.33 16.88
N ILE A 63 7.18 19.82 18.06
CA ILE A 63 6.89 18.97 19.23
C ILE A 63 5.73 18.02 18.91
N PHE A 64 4.66 18.53 18.30
CA PHE A 64 3.54 17.72 17.85
C PHE A 64 3.99 16.65 16.85
N CYS A 65 4.83 16.99 15.88
CA CYS A 65 5.37 16.06 14.88
C CYS A 65 6.15 14.92 15.56
N ILE A 66 7.02 15.22 16.53
CA ILE A 66 7.75 14.20 17.29
C ILE A 66 6.76 13.23 17.96
N LEU A 67 5.80 13.73 18.73
CA LEU A 67 4.83 12.89 19.44
C LEU A 67 3.96 12.07 18.47
N TYR A 68 3.51 12.71 17.39
CA TYR A 68 2.64 12.13 16.38
C TYR A 68 3.30 10.96 15.63
N PHE A 69 4.60 11.03 15.35
CA PHE A 69 5.31 9.96 14.67
C PHE A 69 5.86 8.90 15.62
N PHE A 70 6.51 9.30 16.72
CA PHE A 70 7.18 8.34 17.61
C PHE A 70 6.22 7.38 18.31
N ILE A 71 5.10 7.88 18.86
CA ILE A 71 4.18 7.03 19.64
C ILE A 71 3.61 5.89 18.77
N PRO A 72 3.06 6.13 17.56
CA PRO A 72 2.57 5.05 16.71
C PRO A 72 3.67 4.12 16.19
N LEU A 73 4.87 4.63 15.88
CA LEU A 73 6.00 3.80 15.43
C LEU A 73 6.53 2.86 16.53
N ILE A 74 6.52 3.30 17.79
CA ILE A 74 6.84 2.42 18.92
C ILE A 74 5.71 1.40 19.10
N TRP A 75 4.45 1.85 19.05
CA TRP A 75 3.30 0.96 19.25
C TRP A 75 3.16 -0.12 18.17
N ILE A 76 3.38 0.18 16.89
CA ILE A 76 3.28 -0.80 15.81
C ILE A 76 4.26 -1.97 15.99
N CYS A 77 5.40 -1.76 16.68
CA CYS A 77 6.35 -2.83 17.00
C CYS A 77 5.74 -3.91 17.92
N PHE A 78 4.85 -3.53 18.85
CA PHE A 78 4.11 -4.48 19.70
C PHE A 78 3.04 -5.25 18.92
N TYR A 79 2.56 -4.70 17.80
CA TYR A 79 1.55 -5.31 16.94
C TYR A 79 2.13 -5.94 15.66
N LYS A 80 3.45 -6.12 15.57
CA LYS A 80 4.12 -6.61 14.35
C LYS A 80 3.60 -7.96 13.82
N ASN A 81 3.12 -8.81 14.73
CA ASN A 81 2.63 -10.16 14.41
C ASN A 81 1.12 -10.18 14.08
N TRP A 82 0.40 -9.06 14.24
CA TRP A 82 -1.02 -8.99 13.90
C TRP A 82 -1.23 -9.07 12.39
N TYR A 83 -2.27 -9.79 11.96
CA TYR A 83 -2.54 -10.04 10.54
C TYR A 83 -2.65 -8.75 9.72
N ILE A 84 -3.33 -7.72 10.26
CA ILE A 84 -3.50 -6.39 9.65
C ILE A 84 -2.14 -5.74 9.31
N ILE A 85 -1.15 -5.85 10.20
CA ILE A 85 0.19 -5.29 10.00
C ILE A 85 1.03 -6.19 9.07
N LYS A 86 0.90 -7.51 9.20
CA LYS A 86 1.60 -8.50 8.36
C LYS A 86 1.26 -8.32 6.88
N GLN A 87 -0.02 -8.10 6.55
CA GLN A 87 -0.48 -7.86 5.19
C GLN A 87 0.18 -6.62 4.56
N ARG A 88 0.32 -5.54 5.33
CA ARG A 88 0.90 -4.25 4.90
C ARG A 88 2.42 -4.24 4.81
N ASN A 89 3.07 -5.36 5.13
CA ASN A 89 4.51 -5.49 5.31
C ASN A 89 5.03 -4.55 6.41
N PHE A 90 5.31 -5.13 7.57
CA PHE A 90 5.86 -4.40 8.71
C PHE A 90 7.12 -3.61 8.34
N ALA A 91 8.06 -4.19 7.58
CA ALA A 91 9.31 -3.53 7.22
C ALA A 91 9.08 -2.30 6.34
N LEU A 92 8.24 -2.38 5.31
CA LEU A 92 7.89 -1.22 4.47
C LEU A 92 7.20 -0.13 5.27
N THR A 93 6.26 -0.52 6.14
CA THR A 93 5.49 0.41 6.96
C THR A 93 6.38 1.13 7.98
N MET A 94 7.31 0.40 8.60
CA MET A 94 8.25 0.96 9.57
C MET A 94 9.30 1.86 8.89
N VAL A 95 9.95 1.40 7.83
CA VAL A 95 10.97 2.19 7.10
C VAL A 95 10.35 3.42 6.46
N GLY A 96 9.17 3.28 5.83
CA GLY A 96 8.43 4.41 5.27
C GLY A 96 8.02 5.42 6.35
N GLY A 97 7.51 4.96 7.49
CA GLY A 97 7.15 5.83 8.61
C GLY A 97 8.35 6.56 9.24
N ILE A 98 9.51 5.92 9.34
CA ILE A 98 10.76 6.57 9.76
C ILE A 98 11.21 7.61 8.73
N GLY A 99 11.16 7.27 7.43
CA GLY A 99 11.48 8.20 6.35
C GLY A 99 10.57 9.44 6.36
N ALA A 100 9.27 9.22 6.52
CA ALA A 100 8.26 10.28 6.64
C ALA A 100 8.50 11.15 7.87
N PHE A 101 8.81 10.54 9.03
CA PHE A 101 9.17 11.28 10.24
C PHE A 101 10.39 12.17 10.00
N LEU A 102 11.49 11.59 9.51
CA LEU A 102 12.73 12.31 9.30
C LEU A 102 12.52 13.46 8.31
N SER A 103 11.81 13.22 7.20
CA SER A 103 11.43 14.21 6.18
C SER A 103 10.59 15.35 6.75
N ALA A 104 9.51 15.03 7.48
CA ALA A 104 8.63 16.03 8.08
C ALA A 104 9.36 16.86 9.14
N PHE A 105 10.10 16.20 10.02
CA PHE A 105 10.83 16.81 11.12
C PHE A 105 11.94 17.75 10.64
N SER A 106 12.77 17.31 9.69
CA SER A 106 13.83 18.16 9.14
C SER A 106 13.28 19.37 8.39
N ASN A 107 12.19 19.20 7.64
CA ASN A 107 11.53 20.30 6.94
C ASN A 107 10.90 21.32 7.90
N LEU A 108 10.36 20.88 9.05
CA LEU A 108 9.85 21.76 10.10
C LEU A 108 10.97 22.44 10.90
N ILE A 109 12.06 21.72 11.23
CA ILE A 109 13.23 22.32 11.89
C ILE A 109 13.83 23.42 11.04
N ALA A 110 13.94 23.21 9.72
CA ALA A 110 14.48 24.19 8.80
C ALA A 110 13.68 25.51 8.75
N GLN A 111 12.45 25.54 9.29
CA GLN A 111 11.67 26.78 9.45
C GLN A 111 11.97 27.53 10.75
N ASN A 112 12.49 26.84 11.78
CA ASN A 112 12.70 27.40 13.12
C ASN A 112 14.14 27.72 13.44
N MET A 113 15.06 26.99 12.82
CA MET A 113 16.46 27.00 13.14
C MET A 113 17.26 27.19 11.86
N ASP A 114 18.33 27.96 11.97
CA ASP A 114 19.33 28.03 10.91
C ASP A 114 20.04 26.68 10.83
N VAL A 115 19.60 25.86 9.88
CA VAL A 115 20.17 24.56 9.58
C VAL A 115 21.24 24.68 8.49
N SER A 116 22.14 23.70 8.44
CA SER A 116 23.12 23.66 7.35
C SER A 116 22.42 23.42 6.01
N CYS A 117 22.96 24.03 4.96
CA CYS A 117 22.47 23.84 3.59
C CYS A 117 22.42 22.35 3.21
N ALA A 118 23.48 21.62 3.57
CA ALA A 118 23.58 20.18 3.39
C ALA A 118 22.43 19.41 4.04
N PHE A 119 22.10 19.71 5.30
CA PHE A 119 21.06 18.99 6.04
C PHE A 119 19.69 19.10 5.34
N SER A 120 19.28 20.31 4.97
CA SER A 120 18.01 20.52 4.25
C SER A 120 18.00 19.87 2.88
N TYR A 121 19.14 19.89 2.18
CA TYR A 121 19.27 19.22 0.89
C TYR A 121 19.09 17.71 1.02
N TYR A 122 19.81 17.06 1.93
CA TYR A 122 19.70 15.62 2.20
C TYR A 122 18.32 15.23 2.71
N SER A 123 17.72 16.05 3.56
CA SER A 123 16.34 15.92 4.01
C SER A 123 15.35 15.86 2.84
N SER A 124 15.37 16.89 1.99
CA SER A 124 14.42 17.02 0.89
C SER A 124 14.66 16.01 -0.23
N THR A 125 15.86 15.43 -0.33
CA THR A 125 16.20 14.43 -1.35
C THR A 125 16.03 13.02 -0.81
N ILE A 126 16.82 12.61 0.17
CA ILE A 126 16.93 11.23 0.63
C ILE A 126 15.72 10.84 1.49
N PHE A 127 15.39 11.60 2.53
CA PHE A 127 14.32 11.19 3.45
C PHE A 127 12.94 11.20 2.77
N SER A 128 12.66 12.24 1.98
CA SER A 128 11.45 12.30 1.18
C SER A 128 11.40 11.17 0.13
N PHE A 129 12.51 10.86 -0.53
CA PHE A 129 12.57 9.73 -1.47
C PHE A 129 12.30 8.38 -0.78
N ILE A 130 12.88 8.14 0.40
CA ILE A 130 12.63 6.91 1.19
C ILE A 130 11.15 6.79 1.55
N SER A 131 10.52 7.87 2.05
CA SER A 131 9.09 7.87 2.37
C SER A 131 8.24 7.51 1.14
N GLN A 132 8.45 8.23 0.05
CA GLN A 132 7.66 8.10 -1.17
C GLN A 132 7.87 6.74 -1.86
N ILE A 133 9.11 6.23 -1.96
CA ILE A 133 9.36 4.92 -2.58
C ILE A 133 8.77 3.78 -1.76
N CYS A 134 8.80 3.86 -0.42
CA CYS A 134 8.16 2.88 0.45
C CYS A 134 6.63 2.90 0.28
N PHE A 135 6.03 4.08 0.21
CA PHE A 135 4.60 4.25 -0.06
C PHE A 135 4.20 3.65 -1.41
N VAL A 136 4.85 4.06 -2.50
CA VAL A 136 4.58 3.57 -3.86
C VAL A 136 4.77 2.05 -3.95
N SER A 137 5.84 1.53 -3.38
CA SER A 137 6.11 0.08 -3.39
C SER A 137 5.03 -0.71 -2.64
N ARG A 138 4.52 -0.16 -1.53
CA ARG A 138 3.42 -0.76 -0.80
C ARG A 138 2.13 -0.73 -1.60
N ALA A 139 1.81 0.39 -2.27
CA ALA A 139 0.63 0.50 -3.13
C ALA A 139 0.65 -0.54 -4.25
N PHE A 140 1.77 -0.64 -4.99
CA PHE A 140 1.92 -1.65 -6.04
C PHE A 140 1.81 -3.08 -5.51
N ARG A 141 2.44 -3.37 -4.36
CA ARG A 141 2.29 -4.68 -3.71
C ARG A 141 0.82 -5.00 -3.43
N LEU A 142 0.08 -4.09 -2.82
CA LEU A 142 -1.32 -4.33 -2.45
C LEU A 142 -2.22 -4.52 -3.67
N ILE A 143 -2.01 -3.74 -4.74
CA ILE A 143 -2.69 -3.92 -6.04
C ILE A 143 -2.42 -5.32 -6.61
N LEU A 144 -1.16 -5.74 -6.64
CA LEU A 144 -0.78 -7.05 -7.19
C LEU A 144 -1.36 -8.20 -6.35
N LEU A 145 -1.31 -8.08 -5.02
CA LEU A 145 -1.92 -9.07 -4.12
C LEU A 145 -3.43 -9.18 -4.33
N TYR A 146 -4.12 -8.07 -4.54
CA TYR A 146 -5.55 -8.08 -4.80
C TYR A 146 -5.87 -8.81 -6.10
N LYS A 147 -5.19 -8.47 -7.20
CA LYS A 147 -5.37 -9.12 -8.50
C LYS A 147 -5.07 -10.62 -8.44
N VAL A 148 -4.06 -11.04 -7.68
CA VAL A 148 -3.74 -12.47 -7.46
C VAL A 148 -4.89 -13.19 -6.75
N ASN A 149 -5.47 -12.60 -5.71
CA ASN A 149 -6.56 -13.25 -4.98
C ASN A 149 -7.87 -13.31 -5.78
N VAL A 150 -8.20 -12.26 -6.53
CA VAL A 150 -9.33 -12.31 -7.48
C VAL A 150 -9.11 -13.42 -8.51
N TYR A 151 -7.90 -13.51 -9.07
CA TYR A 151 -7.57 -14.57 -10.01
C TYR A 151 -7.74 -15.98 -9.42
N LYS A 152 -7.24 -16.22 -8.19
CA LYS A 152 -7.41 -17.50 -7.48
C LYS A 152 -8.87 -17.90 -7.41
N VAL A 153 -9.76 -16.98 -7.01
CA VAL A 153 -11.21 -17.24 -6.94
C VAL A 153 -11.79 -17.58 -8.31
N THR A 154 -11.39 -16.84 -9.35
CA THR A 154 -11.91 -17.10 -10.71
C THR A 154 -11.43 -18.42 -11.31
N GLU A 155 -10.24 -18.89 -10.95
CA GLU A 155 -9.65 -20.10 -11.53
C GLU A 155 -9.90 -21.38 -10.71
N LEU A 156 -9.98 -21.25 -9.39
CA LEU A 156 -10.20 -22.36 -8.46
C LEU A 156 -11.68 -22.48 -8.07
N ASN A 157 -12.57 -21.87 -8.85
CA ASN A 157 -14.00 -22.10 -8.71
C ASN A 157 -14.31 -23.61 -8.86
N GLN A 158 -15.24 -24.10 -8.06
CA GLN A 158 -15.59 -25.51 -7.91
C GLN A 158 -15.83 -26.21 -9.25
N GLU A 159 -16.56 -25.58 -10.16
CA GLU A 159 -16.87 -26.14 -11.48
C GLU A 159 -15.60 -26.36 -12.32
N LYS A 160 -14.72 -25.35 -12.36
CA LYS A 160 -13.43 -25.43 -13.07
C LYS A 160 -12.50 -26.45 -12.43
N PHE A 161 -12.49 -26.54 -11.09
CA PHE A 161 -11.70 -27.53 -10.37
C PHE A 161 -12.12 -28.95 -10.72
N ILE A 162 -13.43 -29.25 -10.72
CA ILE A 162 -13.96 -30.57 -11.09
C ILE A 162 -13.63 -30.89 -12.55
N GLN A 163 -13.81 -29.93 -13.47
CA GLN A 163 -13.54 -30.15 -14.89
C GLN A 163 -12.06 -30.45 -15.14
N LYS A 164 -11.15 -29.62 -14.63
CA LYS A 164 -9.70 -29.80 -14.82
C LYS A 164 -9.17 -31.07 -14.16
N SER A 165 -9.69 -31.45 -12.99
CA SER A 165 -9.26 -32.66 -12.29
C SER A 165 -9.60 -33.95 -13.05
N LYS A 166 -10.68 -33.95 -13.85
CA LYS A 166 -11.09 -35.11 -14.66
C LYS A 166 -10.17 -35.40 -15.81
N ASP A 167 -9.67 -34.35 -16.46
CA ASP A 167 -8.88 -34.49 -17.68
C ASP A 167 -7.45 -35.00 -17.39
N GLY A 168 -7.09 -35.18 -16.10
CA GLY A 168 -5.72 -35.50 -15.68
C GLY A 168 -4.71 -34.39 -15.99
N ALA A 169 -5.12 -33.38 -16.77
CA ALA A 169 -4.49 -32.10 -16.90
C ALA A 169 -4.70 -31.33 -15.59
N VAL A 170 -3.90 -31.69 -14.59
CA VAL A 170 -3.47 -30.72 -13.57
C VAL A 170 -2.66 -29.67 -14.34
N MET A 171 -3.37 -28.79 -15.05
CA MET A 171 -2.78 -27.67 -15.75
C MET A 171 -2.20 -26.80 -14.64
N GLU A 172 -0.91 -26.99 -14.36
CA GLU A 172 -0.15 -26.32 -13.31
C GLU A 172 -0.59 -24.86 -13.30
N PRO A 173 -1.40 -24.41 -12.31
CA PRO A 173 -1.88 -23.06 -12.34
C PRO A 173 -0.72 -22.15 -11.97
N ASN A 174 0.05 -21.82 -13.00
CA ASN A 174 1.00 -20.74 -13.07
C ASN A 174 2.10 -20.73 -11.99
N ILE A 175 3.20 -21.43 -12.28
CA ILE A 175 4.55 -21.09 -11.80
C ILE A 175 4.76 -19.56 -11.85
N TYR A 176 4.18 -18.88 -12.86
CA TYR A 176 4.21 -17.43 -13.01
C TYR A 176 3.63 -16.66 -11.83
N TYR A 177 2.51 -17.07 -11.21
CA TYR A 177 1.91 -16.28 -10.11
C TYR A 177 2.69 -16.43 -8.82
N LYS A 178 3.14 -17.66 -8.50
CA LYS A 178 4.06 -17.87 -7.38
C LYS A 178 5.36 -17.10 -7.62
N SER A 179 5.86 -17.09 -8.85
CA SER A 179 7.01 -16.29 -9.26
C SER A 179 6.75 -14.79 -9.08
N ILE A 180 5.58 -14.26 -9.48
CA ILE A 180 5.20 -12.87 -9.26
C ILE A 180 5.11 -12.56 -7.76
N TYR A 181 4.38 -13.35 -6.97
CA TYR A 181 4.24 -13.10 -5.53
C TYR A 181 5.60 -13.11 -4.83
N LYS A 182 6.42 -14.13 -5.12
CA LYS A 182 7.78 -14.25 -4.57
C LYS A 182 8.68 -13.13 -5.08
N ALA A 183 8.55 -12.71 -6.33
CA ALA A 183 9.28 -11.58 -6.88
C ALA A 183 8.86 -10.25 -6.23
N VAL A 184 7.57 -9.99 -6.07
CA VAL A 184 7.05 -8.77 -5.46
C VAL A 184 7.40 -8.72 -3.97
N ASN A 185 7.16 -9.78 -3.22
CA ASN A 185 7.40 -9.75 -1.78
C ASN A 185 8.89 -9.84 -1.43
N LYS A 186 9.67 -10.70 -2.11
CA LYS A 186 11.10 -10.90 -1.82
C LYS A 186 12.00 -9.99 -2.66
N ARG A 187 11.84 -9.94 -3.98
CA ARG A 187 12.77 -9.18 -4.86
C ARG A 187 12.53 -7.68 -4.78
N VAL A 188 11.28 -7.21 -4.86
CA VAL A 188 11.01 -5.77 -4.83
C VAL A 188 11.37 -5.17 -3.47
N VAL A 189 10.87 -5.76 -2.38
CA VAL A 189 11.07 -5.19 -1.04
C VAL A 189 12.52 -5.29 -0.56
N TYR A 190 13.16 -6.45 -0.71
CA TYR A 190 14.50 -6.66 -0.12
C TYR A 190 15.65 -6.30 -1.05
N PHE A 191 15.44 -6.23 -2.37
CA PHE A 191 16.51 -5.92 -3.31
C PHE A 191 16.27 -4.60 -4.05
N LEU A 192 15.12 -4.44 -4.70
CA LEU A 192 14.87 -3.25 -5.54
C LEU A 192 14.81 -1.95 -4.72
N ILE A 193 14.07 -1.94 -3.61
CA ILE A 193 13.92 -0.72 -2.80
C ILE A 193 15.26 -0.28 -2.19
N PRO A 194 16.04 -1.13 -1.48
CA PRO A 194 17.36 -0.72 -0.99
C PRO A 194 18.29 -0.29 -2.11
N PHE A 195 18.27 -0.96 -3.27
CA PHE A 195 19.06 -0.57 -4.43
C PHE A 195 18.70 0.83 -4.93
N LEU A 196 17.41 1.15 -5.09
CA LEU A 196 16.95 2.47 -5.51
C LEU A 196 17.31 3.56 -4.49
N ILE A 197 17.20 3.27 -3.19
CA ILE A 197 17.61 4.18 -2.12
C ILE A 197 19.12 4.43 -2.20
N MET A 198 19.94 3.39 -2.32
CA MET A 198 21.39 3.52 -2.45
C MET A 198 21.80 4.31 -3.69
N LEU A 199 21.13 4.09 -4.82
CA LEU A 199 21.36 4.85 -6.05
C LEU A 199 21.01 6.34 -5.85
N ASN A 200 19.88 6.64 -5.20
CA ASN A 200 19.49 8.01 -4.89
C ASN A 200 20.49 8.68 -3.92
N VAL A 201 20.94 7.97 -2.89
CA VAL A 201 21.97 8.44 -1.94
C VAL A 201 23.28 8.74 -2.68
N ALA A 202 23.75 7.83 -3.53
CA ALA A 202 24.98 8.00 -4.30
C ALA A 202 24.89 9.20 -5.26
N LEU A 203 23.78 9.36 -5.97
CA LEU A 203 23.53 10.51 -6.84
C LEU A 203 23.51 11.83 -6.06
N THR A 204 22.87 11.83 -4.89
CA THR A 204 22.78 13.00 -4.00
C THR A 204 24.16 13.39 -3.48
N ILE A 205 24.97 12.42 -3.03
CA ILE A 205 26.35 12.66 -2.57
C ILE A 205 27.23 13.17 -3.72
N TYR A 206 27.12 12.57 -4.91
CA TYR A 206 27.89 12.98 -6.09
C TYR A 206 27.61 14.44 -6.48
N LEU A 207 26.33 14.82 -6.54
CA LEU A 207 25.93 16.19 -6.90
C LEU A 207 26.28 17.20 -5.81
N HIS A 208 26.10 16.83 -4.54
CA HIS A 208 26.57 17.64 -3.43
C HIS A 208 28.08 17.89 -3.52
N ARG A 209 28.91 16.84 -3.65
CA ARG A 209 30.37 16.99 -3.77
C ARG A 209 30.80 17.82 -4.97
N THR A 210 30.09 17.71 -6.09
CA THR A 210 30.39 18.49 -7.30
C THR A 210 30.19 19.99 -7.06
N ILE A 211 29.16 20.36 -6.31
CA ILE A 211 28.78 21.75 -6.04
C ILE A 211 29.51 22.33 -4.81
N ASP A 212 29.88 21.48 -3.85
CA ASP A 212 30.59 21.88 -2.63
C ASP A 212 32.05 22.30 -2.88
N ARG A 213 32.62 22.02 -4.07
CA ARG A 213 33.97 22.49 -4.45
C ARG A 213 34.15 24.02 -4.29
N ASP A 214 33.04 24.76 -4.33
CA ASP A 214 33.03 26.22 -4.16
C ASP A 214 32.74 26.67 -2.71
N ASN A 215 32.71 25.76 -1.71
CA ASN A 215 32.29 26.00 -0.33
C ASN A 215 30.89 26.65 -0.19
N LYS A 216 30.00 26.42 -1.16
CA LYS A 216 28.70 27.09 -1.25
C LYS A 216 27.62 26.46 -0.37
N CYS A 217 27.75 25.18 -0.01
CA CYS A 217 26.75 24.40 0.72
C CYS A 217 27.42 23.46 1.75
N THR A 218 28.25 24.03 2.63
CA THR A 218 28.95 23.22 3.63
C THR A 218 28.04 22.74 4.75
N TRP A 219 28.43 21.66 5.44
CA TRP A 219 27.78 21.21 6.67
C TRP A 219 27.97 22.17 7.85
N SER A 220 29.05 22.96 7.85
CA SER A 220 29.43 23.86 8.94
C SER A 220 28.74 25.21 8.91
N SER A 221 28.34 25.70 7.72
CA SER A 221 27.65 26.97 7.60
C SER A 221 26.15 26.82 7.86
N ALA A 222 25.69 27.29 9.01
CA ALA A 222 24.27 27.52 9.25
C ALA A 222 23.80 28.69 8.38
N VAL A 223 22.87 28.43 7.46
CA VAL A 223 22.39 29.45 6.52
C VAL A 223 20.88 29.35 6.46
N ASN A 224 20.20 30.49 6.58
CA ASN A 224 18.78 30.58 6.30
C ASN A 224 18.52 30.34 4.81
N ILE A 225 18.24 29.10 4.44
CA ILE A 225 18.05 28.69 3.04
C ILE A 225 16.89 29.45 2.40
N TYR A 226 15.83 29.73 3.16
CA TYR A 226 14.68 30.46 2.65
C TYR A 226 15.06 31.88 2.22
N GLU A 227 15.77 32.59 3.09
CA GLU A 227 16.25 33.95 2.82
C GLU A 227 17.22 33.98 1.64
N LYS A 228 18.07 32.97 1.50
CA LYS A 228 18.96 32.81 0.35
C LYS A 228 18.16 32.57 -0.95
N ILE A 229 17.12 31.74 -0.92
CA ILE A 229 16.26 31.49 -2.09
C ILE A 229 15.45 32.74 -2.47
N VAL A 230 14.94 33.48 -1.49
CA VAL A 230 14.14 34.70 -1.71
C VAL A 230 15.01 35.83 -2.26
N SER A 231 16.17 36.09 -1.64
CA SER A 231 17.13 37.09 -2.14
C SER A 231 17.64 36.79 -3.56
N HIS A 232 17.62 35.51 -3.96
CA HIS A 232 17.89 35.10 -5.34
C HIS A 232 16.81 35.50 -6.34
N SER A 233 15.54 35.51 -5.95
CA SER A 233 14.44 35.92 -6.84
C SER A 233 14.25 37.41 -6.95
N VAL A 234 14.74 38.18 -5.99
CA VAL A 234 14.63 39.65 -5.97
C VAL A 234 15.86 40.31 -6.62
N GLY A 235 16.65 39.53 -7.38
CA GLY A 235 17.85 40.03 -8.05
C GLY A 235 17.54 41.15 -9.04
N ASN A 236 17.73 42.39 -8.57
CA ASN A 236 17.72 43.64 -9.31
C ASN A 236 18.41 43.53 -10.69
N ASN A 237 17.87 44.27 -11.65
CA ASN A 237 18.50 44.62 -12.94
C ASN A 237 19.81 45.42 -12.80
N ASP A 238 20.46 45.41 -11.63
CA ASP A 238 21.71 46.11 -11.41
C ASP A 238 22.86 45.29 -12.02
N GLU A 239 23.22 45.71 -13.23
CA GLU A 239 24.17 45.16 -14.20
C GLU A 239 25.65 45.06 -13.74
N ASN A 240 25.93 45.05 -12.44
CA ASN A 240 27.29 44.93 -11.93
C ASN A 240 27.73 43.45 -11.85
N ASN A 241 28.19 42.98 -13.01
CA ASN A 241 28.44 41.61 -13.49
C ASN A 241 29.39 40.66 -12.72
N LEU A 242 29.94 41.00 -11.54
CA LEU A 242 30.95 40.13 -10.89
C LEU A 242 30.40 39.21 -9.78
N LEU A 243 29.29 39.58 -9.12
CA LEU A 243 28.71 38.79 -8.01
C LEU A 243 27.64 37.77 -8.45
N THR A 244 27.27 37.78 -9.72
CA THR A 244 26.27 36.87 -10.32
C THR A 244 26.82 35.49 -10.68
N LYS A 245 28.14 35.34 -10.87
CA LYS A 245 28.74 34.06 -11.27
C LYS A 245 28.77 32.99 -10.16
N GLY A 246 28.74 33.41 -8.88
CA GLY A 246 28.64 32.49 -7.74
C GLY A 246 27.22 31.97 -7.49
N LYS A 247 26.21 32.64 -8.06
CA LYS A 247 24.79 32.51 -7.72
C LYS A 247 24.09 31.35 -8.47
N SER A 248 24.47 30.98 -9.69
CA SER A 248 23.78 29.92 -10.46
C SER A 248 23.84 28.52 -9.82
N ASN A 249 24.88 28.22 -9.03
CA ASN A 249 25.21 26.83 -8.67
C ASN A 249 24.33 26.23 -7.55
N ILE A 250 23.73 27.05 -6.66
CA ILE A 250 22.88 26.53 -5.58
C ILE A 250 21.55 26.00 -6.13
N MET A 251 20.99 26.67 -7.14
CA MET A 251 19.74 26.21 -7.77
C MET A 251 19.91 24.85 -8.46
N GLU A 252 21.15 24.50 -8.83
CA GLU A 252 21.46 23.19 -9.42
C GLU A 252 21.30 22.03 -8.43
N LEU A 253 21.61 22.23 -7.14
CA LEU A 253 21.35 21.22 -6.10
C LEU A 253 19.87 20.85 -6.05
N PHE A 254 18.99 21.84 -6.14
CA PHE A 254 17.55 21.66 -6.05
C PHE A 254 16.91 21.11 -7.33
N LYS A 255 17.69 20.84 -8.39
CA LYS A 255 17.22 20.08 -9.57
C LYS A 255 16.87 18.62 -9.21
N VAL A 256 17.62 17.98 -8.30
CA VAL A 256 17.37 16.57 -7.91
C VAL A 256 16.02 16.37 -7.24
N PRO A 257 15.65 17.12 -6.17
CA PRO A 257 14.29 17.06 -5.62
C PRO A 257 13.20 17.29 -6.67
N ARG A 258 13.45 18.17 -7.66
CA ARG A 258 12.49 18.44 -8.73
C ARG A 258 12.30 17.24 -9.66
N TYR A 259 13.39 16.55 -10.05
CA TYR A 259 13.30 15.32 -10.83
C TYR A 259 12.63 14.18 -10.04
N ASN A 260 12.97 14.03 -8.76
CA ASN A 260 12.29 13.07 -7.88
C ASN A 260 10.79 13.37 -7.79
N ALA A 261 10.40 14.64 -7.58
CA ALA A 261 9.00 15.03 -7.54
C ALA A 261 8.28 14.71 -8.86
N PHE A 262 8.91 14.96 -10.01
CA PHE A 262 8.34 14.62 -11.31
C PHE A 262 8.16 13.10 -11.50
N LEU A 263 9.15 12.30 -11.09
CA LEU A 263 9.05 10.85 -11.09
C LEU A 263 7.85 10.37 -10.25
N PHE A 264 7.69 10.91 -9.04
CA PHE A 264 6.59 10.52 -8.16
C PHE A 264 5.22 11.01 -8.65
N ILE A 265 5.12 12.17 -9.31
CA ILE A 265 3.89 12.57 -10.01
C ILE A 265 3.44 11.49 -11.01
N ILE A 266 4.37 10.96 -11.82
CA ILE A 266 4.06 9.91 -12.80
C ILE A 266 3.61 8.63 -12.09
N LEU A 267 4.32 8.22 -11.03
CA LEU A 267 3.99 7.00 -10.28
C LEU A 267 2.64 7.12 -9.58
N ASP A 268 2.35 8.25 -8.93
CA ASP A 268 1.07 8.53 -8.29
C ASP A 268 -0.08 8.57 -9.30
N PHE A 269 0.15 9.17 -10.48
CA PHE A 269 -0.82 9.14 -11.57
C PHE A 269 -1.12 7.71 -12.04
N ILE A 270 -0.10 6.86 -12.18
CA ILE A 270 -0.29 5.43 -12.51
C ILE A 270 -1.10 4.73 -11.43
N ILE A 271 -0.81 4.97 -10.14
CA ILE A 271 -1.56 4.37 -9.02
C ILE A 271 -3.03 4.82 -9.07
N VAL A 272 -3.28 6.12 -9.20
CA VAL A 272 -4.63 6.70 -9.32
C VAL A 272 -5.37 6.07 -10.50
N PHE A 273 -4.74 5.99 -11.67
CA PHE A 273 -5.31 5.37 -12.87
C PHE A 273 -5.68 3.91 -12.61
N ILE A 274 -4.77 3.11 -12.05
CA ILE A 274 -5.05 1.69 -11.75
C ILE A 274 -6.26 1.56 -10.81
N PHE A 275 -6.37 2.39 -9.77
CA PHE A 275 -7.50 2.34 -8.83
C PHE A 275 -8.82 2.88 -9.38
N LEU A 276 -8.78 3.81 -10.34
CA LEU A 276 -9.96 4.31 -11.03
C LEU A 276 -10.54 3.26 -11.98
N PHE A 277 -9.67 2.55 -12.72
CA PHE A 277 -10.10 1.57 -13.73
C PHE A 277 -10.20 0.13 -13.19
N SER A 278 -9.70 -0.15 -11.98
CA SER A 278 -9.85 -1.47 -11.37
C SER A 278 -11.09 -1.54 -10.50
N GLU A 279 -11.87 -2.62 -10.66
CA GLU A 279 -13.00 -3.00 -9.82
C GLU A 279 -12.55 -3.52 -8.43
N ILE A 280 -11.62 -2.81 -7.77
CA ILE A 280 -11.21 -3.14 -6.41
C ILE A 280 -12.35 -2.73 -5.48
N ARG A 281 -13.12 -3.71 -5.02
CA ARG A 281 -14.13 -3.54 -3.97
C ARG A 281 -13.43 -3.36 -2.63
N ASP A 282 -13.68 -2.22 -2.00
CA ASP A 282 -13.20 -1.91 -0.66
C ASP A 282 -14.41 -1.68 0.23
N ASP A 283 -14.89 -2.74 0.88
CA ASP A 283 -16.11 -2.68 1.70
C ASP A 283 -15.83 -2.02 3.06
N GLN A 284 -14.56 -1.80 3.39
CA GLN A 284 -14.14 -1.12 4.61
C GLN A 284 -13.96 0.38 4.36
N ARG A 285 -14.53 1.22 5.23
CA ARG A 285 -14.38 2.70 5.18
C ARG A 285 -12.91 3.18 5.11
N PHE A 286 -11.98 2.39 5.64
CA PHE A 286 -10.54 2.69 5.67
C PHE A 286 -9.72 1.50 5.19
N GLY A 287 -10.12 0.87 4.10
CA GLY A 287 -9.37 -0.27 3.56
C GLY A 287 -8.19 0.13 2.68
N ILE A 288 -7.82 -0.79 1.80
CA ILE A 288 -6.61 -0.72 0.98
C ILE A 288 -6.74 0.33 -0.11
N LYS A 289 -7.92 0.42 -0.74
CA LYS A 289 -8.19 1.40 -1.78
C LYS A 289 -8.13 2.79 -1.18
N PHE A 290 -8.77 3.01 -0.04
CA PHE A 290 -8.70 4.31 0.65
C PHE A 290 -7.25 4.72 0.91
N ASP A 291 -6.45 3.88 1.59
CA ASP A 291 -5.05 4.19 1.92
C ASP A 291 -4.19 4.52 0.69
N CYS A 292 -4.20 3.67 -0.34
CA CYS A 292 -3.32 3.88 -1.49
C CYS A 292 -3.83 5.00 -2.41
N PHE A 293 -5.14 5.05 -2.67
CA PHE A 293 -5.74 6.03 -3.56
C PHE A 293 -5.68 7.44 -2.97
N SER A 294 -6.05 7.61 -1.71
CA SER A 294 -6.11 8.94 -1.10
C SER A 294 -4.71 9.55 -0.95
N ASN A 295 -3.71 8.75 -0.58
CA ASN A 295 -2.32 9.19 -0.51
C ASN A 295 -1.77 9.58 -1.89
N ALA A 296 -2.07 8.80 -2.94
CA ALA A 296 -1.62 9.11 -4.29
C ALA A 296 -2.28 10.40 -4.82
N VAL A 297 -3.58 10.59 -4.58
CA VAL A 297 -4.30 11.83 -4.94
C VAL A 297 -3.74 13.03 -4.17
N LEU A 298 -3.55 12.90 -2.85
CA LEU A 298 -3.00 13.99 -2.04
C LEU A 298 -1.58 14.36 -2.47
N SER A 299 -0.73 13.36 -2.72
CA SER A 299 0.65 13.55 -3.17
C SER A 299 0.68 14.22 -4.54
N LEU A 300 -0.16 13.77 -5.48
CA LEU A 300 -0.31 14.39 -6.80
C LEU A 300 -0.72 15.87 -6.69
N ILE A 301 -1.73 16.19 -5.88
CA ILE A 301 -2.17 17.57 -5.65
C ILE A 301 -1.05 18.41 -5.04
N THR A 302 -0.39 17.93 -3.98
CA THR A 302 0.72 18.63 -3.33
C THR A 302 1.87 18.89 -4.32
N HIS A 303 2.22 17.90 -5.14
CA HIS A 303 3.28 18.03 -6.14
C HIS A 303 2.92 19.02 -7.25
N ILE A 304 1.68 19.00 -7.75
CA ILE A 304 1.19 19.97 -8.74
C ILE A 304 1.21 21.38 -8.17
N ILE A 305 0.68 21.58 -6.96
CA ILE A 305 0.69 22.90 -6.29
C ILE A 305 2.13 23.38 -6.12
N ARG A 306 3.05 22.53 -5.65
CA ARG A 306 4.47 22.90 -5.50
C ARG A 306 5.10 23.28 -6.83
N MET A 307 4.78 22.57 -7.90
CA MET A 307 5.27 22.88 -9.24
C MET A 307 4.74 24.22 -9.75
N LEU A 308 3.45 24.51 -9.53
CA LEU A 308 2.83 25.80 -9.87
C LEU A 308 3.44 26.96 -9.08
N LEU A 309 3.70 26.78 -7.78
CA LEU A 309 4.35 27.79 -6.93
C LEU A 309 5.79 28.08 -7.35
N ASN A 310 6.49 27.09 -7.90
CA ASN A 310 7.88 27.25 -8.37
C ASN A 310 8.00 27.65 -9.85
N TYR A 311 6.88 27.87 -10.54
CA TYR A 311 6.91 28.30 -11.93
C TYR A 311 7.31 29.77 -12.04
N GLU A 312 8.40 30.07 -12.74
CA GLU A 312 9.01 31.40 -12.81
C GLU A 312 8.03 32.49 -13.27
N GLY A 313 7.19 32.20 -14.26
CA GLY A 313 6.21 33.16 -14.77
C GLY A 313 5.14 33.54 -13.73
N ILE A 314 4.83 32.64 -12.81
CA ILE A 314 3.88 32.88 -11.70
C ILE A 314 4.60 33.64 -10.58
N LYS A 315 5.84 33.25 -10.27
CA LYS A 315 6.68 33.89 -9.25
C LYS A 315 6.91 35.37 -9.55
N ASN A 316 7.22 35.71 -10.81
CA ASN A 316 7.44 37.10 -11.22
C ASN A 316 6.16 37.95 -11.09
N LYS A 317 4.99 37.38 -11.38
CA LYS A 317 3.70 38.07 -11.17
C LYS A 317 3.42 38.35 -9.69
N PHE A 318 3.80 37.42 -8.81
CA PHE A 318 3.59 37.59 -7.37
C PHE A 318 4.46 38.66 -6.73
N ILE A 319 5.69 38.84 -7.22
CA ILE A 319 6.58 39.89 -6.74
C ILE A 319 5.98 41.28 -6.99
N ASN A 320 5.27 41.42 -8.12
CA ASN A 320 4.67 42.70 -8.51
C ASN A 320 3.32 42.97 -7.84
N ASP A 321 2.67 41.97 -7.25
CA ASP A 321 1.37 42.09 -6.60
C ASP A 321 1.31 41.33 -5.26
N PRO A 322 1.73 41.96 -4.14
CA PRO A 322 1.71 41.34 -2.82
C PRO A 322 0.29 41.10 -2.29
N SER A 323 -0.74 41.68 -2.91
CA SER A 323 -2.14 41.46 -2.52
C SER A 323 -2.66 40.10 -2.98
N ASN A 324 -1.99 39.47 -3.95
CA ASN A 324 -2.38 38.20 -4.54
C ASN A 324 -2.44 37.08 -3.48
N ILE A 325 -3.58 36.37 -3.45
CA ILE A 325 -3.83 35.24 -2.53
C ILE A 325 -2.74 34.18 -2.65
N MET A 326 -2.24 33.94 -3.86
CA MET A 326 -1.19 32.93 -4.09
C MET A 326 0.17 33.36 -3.54
N TYR A 327 0.49 34.66 -3.53
CA TYR A 327 1.71 35.16 -2.86
C TYR A 327 1.63 34.91 -1.35
N LYS A 328 0.49 35.27 -0.73
CA LYS A 328 0.23 35.00 0.70
C LYS A 328 0.32 33.50 0.98
N PHE A 329 -0.31 32.67 0.16
CA PHE A 329 -0.24 31.22 0.28
C PHE A 329 1.20 30.69 0.15
N ASN A 330 1.99 31.21 -0.78
CA ASN A 330 3.39 30.85 -0.96
C ASN A 330 4.25 31.23 0.26
N ASP A 331 4.06 32.42 0.83
CA ASP A 331 4.77 32.84 2.06
C ASP A 331 4.32 32.01 3.28
N TYR A 332 3.02 31.76 3.44
CA TYR A 332 2.49 30.94 4.53
C TYR A 332 2.97 29.49 4.46
N THR A 333 3.02 28.91 3.25
CA THR A 333 3.50 27.53 3.04
C THR A 333 5.02 27.43 2.91
N LYS A 334 5.73 28.56 2.96
CA LYS A 334 7.19 28.67 2.80
C LYS A 334 7.68 27.97 1.53
N ASN A 335 7.19 28.44 0.38
CA ASN A 335 7.42 27.85 -0.94
C ASN A 335 6.88 26.40 -1.07
N GLY A 336 5.75 26.12 -0.40
CA GLY A 336 5.11 24.81 -0.44
C GLY A 336 5.75 23.73 0.44
N VAL A 337 6.81 24.02 1.21
CA VAL A 337 7.48 23.04 2.09
C VAL A 337 6.49 22.50 3.13
N LEU A 338 5.63 23.35 3.69
CA LEU A 338 4.62 22.95 4.67
C LEU A 338 3.60 21.95 4.08
N LEU A 339 3.32 22.01 2.78
CA LEU A 339 2.43 21.05 2.12
C LEU A 339 3.02 19.64 2.12
N PHE A 340 4.35 19.51 1.97
CA PHE A 340 5.01 18.21 2.10
C PHE A 340 4.91 17.67 3.51
N VAL A 341 5.11 18.52 4.53
CA VAL A 341 4.93 18.10 5.93
C VAL A 341 3.52 17.56 6.16
N PHE A 342 2.49 18.23 5.61
CA PHE A 342 1.11 17.72 5.69
C PHE A 342 0.91 16.41 4.93
N THR A 343 1.50 16.25 3.74
CA THR A 343 1.46 14.99 3.00
C THR A 343 2.13 13.86 3.81
N GLU A 344 3.28 14.10 4.44
CA GLU A 344 3.98 13.09 5.26
C GLU A 344 3.19 12.74 6.54
N LEU A 345 2.56 13.72 7.19
CA LEU A 345 1.63 13.48 8.30
C LEU A 345 0.44 12.62 7.85
N TYR A 346 -0.10 12.88 6.67
CA TYR A 346 -1.21 12.11 6.12
C TYR A 346 -0.81 10.68 5.72
N ILE A 347 0.39 10.51 5.14
CA ILE A 347 0.97 9.19 4.87
C ILE A 347 1.11 8.43 6.19
N GLN A 348 1.64 9.05 7.25
CA GLN A 348 1.75 8.42 8.57
C GLN A 348 0.37 8.05 9.17
N LEU A 349 -0.63 8.92 9.02
CA LEU A 349 -2.00 8.67 9.46
C LEU A 349 -2.55 7.39 8.85
N THR A 350 -2.54 7.32 7.52
CA THR A 350 -3.13 6.24 6.74
C THR A 350 -2.31 4.94 6.83
N SER A 351 -0.98 5.07 6.93
CA SER A 351 -0.04 3.96 6.86
C SER A 351 0.21 3.25 8.19
N VAL A 352 0.25 4.01 9.28
CA VAL A 352 0.69 3.52 10.59
C VAL A 352 -0.45 3.63 11.59
N ILE A 353 -1.03 4.84 11.72
CA ILE A 353 -2.00 5.13 12.79
C ILE A 353 -3.32 4.40 12.56
N ILE A 354 -3.92 4.47 11.38
CA ILE A 354 -5.19 3.79 11.08
C ILE A 354 -5.07 2.26 11.26
N PRO A 355 -4.06 1.56 10.70
CA PRO A 355 -3.88 0.13 10.94
C PRO A 355 -3.67 -0.22 12.41
N LEU A 356 -2.93 0.61 13.15
CA LEU A 356 -2.71 0.44 14.58
C LEU A 356 -4.03 0.57 15.38
N ILE A 357 -4.86 1.57 15.07
CA ILE A 357 -6.19 1.73 15.66
C ILE A 357 -7.06 0.51 15.34
N LYS A 358 -7.02 0.00 14.11
CA LYS A 358 -7.73 -1.24 13.74
C LYS A 358 -7.27 -2.44 14.57
N CYS A 359 -5.96 -2.63 14.76
CA CYS A 359 -5.44 -3.71 15.63
C CYS A 359 -5.92 -3.57 17.08
N ILE A 360 -5.90 -2.35 17.63
CA ILE A 360 -6.36 -2.10 19.00
C ILE A 360 -7.86 -2.37 19.13
N ASN A 361 -8.65 -1.95 18.13
CA ASN A 361 -10.09 -2.18 18.11
C ASN A 361 -10.42 -3.66 17.96
N ALA A 362 -9.75 -4.39 17.07
CA ALA A 362 -9.90 -5.84 16.92
C ALA A 362 -9.64 -6.55 18.25
N LYS A 363 -8.49 -6.27 18.89
CA LYS A 363 -8.14 -6.82 20.20
C LYS A 363 -9.17 -6.51 21.29
N LYS A 364 -9.77 -5.32 21.27
CA LYS A 364 -10.84 -4.94 22.22
C LYS A 364 -12.13 -5.71 21.95
N MET A 365 -12.50 -5.87 20.68
CA MET A 365 -13.68 -6.64 20.30
C MET A 365 -13.52 -8.12 20.65
N ASP A 366 -12.36 -8.72 20.38
CA ASP A 366 -12.07 -10.12 20.73
C ASP A 366 -12.23 -10.35 22.24
N LYS A 367 -11.74 -9.40 23.06
CA LYS A 367 -11.91 -9.47 24.52
C LYS A 367 -13.36 -9.27 24.96
N LYS A 368 -14.07 -8.31 24.36
CA LYS A 368 -15.47 -8.00 24.72
C LYS A 368 -16.41 -9.18 24.42
N TYR A 369 -16.10 -9.95 23.38
CA TYR A 369 -16.95 -11.01 22.86
C TYR A 369 -16.37 -12.40 23.05
N ALA A 370 -15.37 -12.55 23.92
CA ALA A 370 -14.76 -13.84 24.22
C ALA A 370 -15.77 -14.88 24.74
N ASN A 371 -16.84 -14.43 25.41
CA ASN A 371 -17.84 -15.30 26.03
C ASN A 371 -19.15 -15.40 25.24
N GLU A 372 -19.28 -14.72 24.08
CA GLU A 372 -20.49 -14.85 23.29
C GLU A 372 -20.50 -16.19 22.52
N PRO A 373 -21.63 -16.92 22.49
CA PRO A 373 -21.71 -18.20 21.77
C PRO A 373 -21.51 -18.04 20.25
N THR A 374 -21.77 -16.83 19.73
CA THR A 374 -21.50 -16.45 18.34
C THR A 374 -20.01 -16.40 18.01
N ASN A 375 -19.14 -16.27 19.01
CA ASN A 375 -17.69 -16.30 18.86
C ASN A 375 -17.14 -17.68 19.25
N SER A 376 -17.84 -18.75 18.87
CA SER A 376 -17.40 -20.12 19.07
C SER A 376 -17.06 -20.78 17.74
N MET A 377 -16.11 -21.71 17.76
CA MET A 377 -15.74 -22.50 16.58
C MET A 377 -16.95 -23.28 16.02
N GLN A 378 -17.83 -23.78 16.88
CA GLN A 378 -19.07 -24.47 16.47
C GLN A 378 -19.99 -23.55 15.66
N TYR A 379 -20.12 -22.29 16.08
CA TYR A 379 -20.91 -21.32 15.31
C TYR A 379 -20.25 -20.99 13.97
N PHE A 380 -18.92 -20.92 13.92
CA PHE A 380 -18.21 -20.73 12.67
C PHE A 380 -18.45 -21.88 11.68
N TYR A 381 -18.50 -23.14 12.14
CA TYR A 381 -18.90 -24.27 11.29
C TYR A 381 -20.34 -24.12 10.73
N LYS A 382 -21.28 -23.58 11.52
CA LYS A 382 -22.64 -23.28 11.00
C LYS A 382 -22.60 -22.24 9.88
N ILE A 383 -21.74 -21.23 10.00
CA ILE A 383 -21.52 -20.21 8.96
C ILE A 383 -20.93 -20.85 7.70
N LEU A 384 -19.92 -21.71 7.86
CA LEU A 384 -19.27 -22.41 6.76
C LEU A 384 -20.20 -23.38 6.00
N ASN A 385 -21.33 -23.76 6.61
CA ASN A 385 -22.38 -24.55 5.98
C ASN A 385 -23.43 -23.69 5.24
N SER A 386 -23.41 -22.36 5.39
CA SER A 386 -24.33 -21.44 4.72
C SER A 386 -23.67 -20.83 3.47
N PRO A 387 -24.12 -21.17 2.24
CA PRO A 387 -23.49 -20.70 1.02
C PRO A 387 -23.43 -19.17 0.89
N THR A 388 -24.46 -18.47 1.35
CA THR A 388 -24.52 -17.00 1.28
C THR A 388 -23.47 -16.36 2.17
N LEU A 389 -23.26 -16.88 3.38
CA LEU A 389 -22.26 -16.37 4.30
C LEU A 389 -20.84 -16.77 3.88
N VAL A 390 -20.67 -17.92 3.22
CA VAL A 390 -19.39 -18.33 2.63
C VAL A 390 -18.99 -17.39 1.50
N GLU A 391 -19.92 -16.91 0.68
CA GLU A 391 -19.62 -15.89 -0.34
C GLU A 391 -19.21 -14.53 0.26
N GLU A 392 -19.86 -14.11 1.35
CA GLU A 392 -19.42 -12.93 2.10
C GLU A 392 -18.02 -13.13 2.70
N LEU A 393 -17.77 -14.29 3.31
CA LEU A 393 -16.48 -14.66 3.86
C LEU A 393 -15.39 -14.71 2.78
N LYS A 394 -15.73 -15.15 1.57
CA LYS A 394 -14.85 -15.15 0.38
C LYS A 394 -14.49 -13.72 -0.03
N ASN A 395 -15.45 -12.80 -0.05
CA ASN A 395 -15.18 -11.38 -0.32
C ASN A 395 -14.21 -10.77 0.71
N ILE A 396 -14.41 -11.08 2.00
CA ILE A 396 -13.49 -10.68 3.06
C ILE A 396 -12.11 -11.32 2.84
N ALA A 397 -12.05 -12.62 2.54
CA ALA A 397 -10.79 -13.32 2.33
C ALA A 397 -10.00 -12.81 1.11
N ILE A 398 -10.68 -12.31 0.07
CA ILE A 398 -10.02 -11.60 -1.06
C ILE A 398 -9.38 -10.30 -0.56
N GLN A 399 -10.10 -9.51 0.24
CA GLN A 399 -9.61 -8.24 0.80
C GLN A 399 -8.44 -8.44 1.78
N GLU A 400 -8.51 -9.52 2.57
CA GLU A 400 -7.52 -9.89 3.59
C GLU A 400 -6.39 -10.79 3.04
N PHE A 401 -6.39 -11.06 1.72
CA PHE A 401 -5.39 -11.86 1.00
C PHE A 401 -5.17 -13.29 1.54
N VAL A 402 -6.23 -13.95 1.99
CA VAL A 402 -6.21 -15.33 2.54
C VAL A 402 -7.26 -16.22 1.89
N VAL A 403 -7.58 -15.95 0.62
CA VAL A 403 -8.69 -16.60 -0.09
C VAL A 403 -8.47 -18.10 -0.30
N GLU A 404 -7.22 -18.55 -0.33
CA GLU A 404 -6.87 -19.97 -0.39
C GLU A 404 -7.54 -20.80 0.71
N ASN A 405 -7.75 -20.24 1.90
CA ASN A 405 -8.35 -20.97 3.01
C ASN A 405 -9.84 -21.25 2.78
N VAL A 406 -10.57 -20.27 2.22
CA VAL A 406 -12.00 -20.43 1.87
C VAL A 406 -12.14 -21.37 0.68
N LEU A 407 -11.29 -21.23 -0.34
CA LEU A 407 -11.29 -22.11 -1.51
C LEU A 407 -10.92 -23.55 -1.15
N PHE A 408 -9.98 -23.74 -0.22
CA PHE A 408 -9.66 -25.05 0.34
C PHE A 408 -10.91 -25.70 0.94
N TRP A 409 -11.63 -24.97 1.79
CA TRP A 409 -12.83 -25.47 2.46
C TRP A 409 -13.92 -25.87 1.46
N GLU A 410 -14.23 -25.03 0.48
CA GLU A 410 -15.23 -25.32 -0.55
C GLU A 410 -14.87 -26.56 -1.38
N ASN A 411 -13.60 -26.66 -1.80
CA ASN A 411 -13.12 -27.80 -2.57
C ASN A 411 -13.04 -29.08 -1.72
N TYR A 412 -12.75 -28.96 -0.43
CA TYR A 412 -12.78 -30.08 0.52
C TYR A 412 -14.20 -30.63 0.68
N CYS A 413 -15.19 -29.76 0.90
CA CYS A 413 -16.60 -30.13 0.95
C CYS A 413 -17.07 -30.79 -0.37
N THR A 414 -16.54 -30.32 -1.51
CA THR A 414 -16.80 -30.90 -2.82
C THR A 414 -16.22 -32.31 -2.93
N LEU A 415 -14.98 -32.49 -2.49
CA LEU A 415 -14.28 -33.77 -2.49
C LEU A 415 -15.05 -34.81 -1.67
N HIS A 416 -15.55 -34.41 -0.49
CA HIS A 416 -16.40 -35.25 0.36
C HIS A 416 -17.72 -35.68 -0.32
N LYS A 417 -18.39 -34.77 -1.02
CA LYS A 417 -19.58 -35.10 -1.81
C LYS A 417 -19.27 -36.11 -2.93
N LEU A 418 -18.08 -36.03 -3.54
CA LEU A 418 -17.63 -37.01 -4.53
C LEU A 418 -17.35 -38.38 -3.90
N VAL A 419 -16.71 -38.39 -2.71
CA VAL A 419 -16.46 -39.61 -1.93
C VAL A 419 -17.78 -40.32 -1.60
N ALA A 420 -18.75 -39.60 -1.04
CA ALA A 420 -20.06 -40.18 -0.67
C ALA A 420 -20.77 -40.82 -1.87
N ARG A 421 -20.77 -40.14 -3.03
CA ARG A 421 -21.35 -40.67 -4.27
C ARG A 421 -20.61 -41.90 -4.77
N ALA A 422 -19.28 -41.89 -4.74
CA ALA A 422 -18.46 -43.02 -5.17
C ALA A 422 -18.63 -44.24 -4.25
N LYS A 423 -18.71 -44.01 -2.93
CA LYS A 423 -18.96 -45.05 -1.91
C LYS A 423 -20.32 -45.71 -2.13
N ARG A 424 -21.41 -44.94 -2.23
CA ARG A 424 -22.74 -45.46 -2.54
C ARG A 424 -22.77 -46.30 -3.82
N LYS A 425 -22.11 -45.82 -4.88
CA LYS A 425 -22.02 -46.56 -6.15
C LYS A 425 -21.27 -47.88 -5.99
N HIS A 426 -20.18 -47.88 -5.23
CA HIS A 426 -19.37 -49.08 -4.99
C HIS A 426 -20.12 -50.11 -4.14
N GLU A 427 -20.87 -49.67 -3.12
CA GLU A 427 -21.72 -50.53 -2.29
C GLU A 427 -22.88 -51.13 -3.09
N ASN A 428 -23.56 -50.32 -3.93
CA ASN A 428 -24.64 -50.79 -4.80
C ASN A 428 -24.15 -51.86 -5.80
N ASN A 429 -22.92 -51.73 -6.32
CA ASN A 429 -22.35 -52.73 -7.22
C ASN A 429 -22.02 -54.04 -6.49
N ARG A 430 -21.48 -53.98 -5.27
CA ARG A 430 -21.20 -55.18 -4.45
C ARG A 430 -22.46 -55.93 -4.04
N GLY A 431 -23.54 -55.21 -3.73
CA GLY A 431 -24.83 -55.82 -3.39
C GLY A 431 -25.43 -56.67 -4.52
N TYR A 432 -25.09 -56.38 -5.79
CA TYR A 432 -25.65 -57.07 -6.96
C TYR A 432 -24.92 -58.38 -7.30
N GLU A 433 -23.64 -58.52 -6.95
CA GLU A 433 -22.86 -59.74 -7.19
C GLU A 433 -23.25 -60.91 -6.25
N GLY A 434 -23.94 -60.62 -5.15
CA GLY A 434 -24.37 -61.65 -4.19
C GLY A 434 -25.65 -62.42 -4.55
N SER A 435 -26.37 -62.07 -5.64
CA SER A 435 -27.75 -62.54 -5.84
C SER A 435 -28.05 -63.26 -7.18
N SER A 436 -27.07 -63.54 -8.05
CA SER A 436 -27.43 -64.19 -9.34
C SER A 436 -26.37 -65.10 -9.97
N ASN A 437 -26.70 -66.40 -9.99
CA ASN A 437 -26.21 -67.44 -10.92
C ASN A 437 -26.65 -67.16 -12.38
N VAL A 438 -26.61 -65.92 -12.86
CA VAL A 438 -26.96 -65.62 -14.25
C VAL A 438 -25.70 -65.70 -15.09
N SER A 439 -25.48 -66.91 -15.60
CA SER A 439 -24.49 -67.22 -16.62
C SER A 439 -24.73 -66.42 -17.89
N GLY A 440 -23.67 -65.80 -18.39
CA GLY A 440 -23.45 -65.67 -19.83
C GLY A 440 -23.78 -64.32 -20.45
N GLY A 441 -22.74 -63.71 -21.03
CA GLY A 441 -22.88 -62.79 -22.15
C GLY A 441 -22.65 -61.32 -21.78
N ASP A 442 -21.44 -60.84 -22.10
CA ASP A 442 -21.16 -59.46 -22.52
C ASP A 442 -21.35 -58.33 -21.48
N ARG A 443 -20.37 -58.17 -20.57
CA ARG A 443 -20.22 -56.94 -19.74
C ARG A 443 -18.80 -56.37 -19.76
N TYR A 444 -18.29 -56.04 -20.94
CA TYR A 444 -17.10 -55.16 -21.10
C TYR A 444 -17.44 -53.89 -21.88
N ARG A 445 -18.43 -53.13 -21.40
CA ARG A 445 -18.72 -51.77 -21.91
C ARG A 445 -18.88 -50.77 -20.77
N TYR A 446 -17.89 -50.73 -19.87
CA TYR A 446 -17.74 -49.62 -18.91
C TYR A 446 -16.94 -48.50 -19.57
N GLY A 447 -17.64 -47.52 -20.12
CA GLY A 447 -17.02 -46.30 -20.60
C GLY A 447 -18.05 -45.20 -20.81
N TYR A 448 -17.92 -44.13 -20.02
CA TYR A 448 -18.41 -42.78 -20.34
C TYR A 448 -19.86 -42.36 -20.06
N GLY A 449 -20.69 -43.18 -19.39
CA GLY A 449 -22.07 -42.79 -19.02
C GLY A 449 -22.23 -41.92 -17.75
N TYR A 450 -21.28 -41.04 -17.41
CA TYR A 450 -21.24 -40.35 -16.10
C TYR A 450 -21.72 -38.88 -16.12
N MET A 451 -22.21 -38.36 -17.25
CA MET A 451 -22.06 -36.92 -17.48
C MET A 451 -23.26 -35.99 -17.23
N HIS A 452 -24.49 -36.46 -16.96
CA HIS A 452 -25.64 -35.53 -16.96
C HIS A 452 -26.45 -35.37 -15.67
N GLU A 453 -26.10 -36.02 -14.57
CA GLU A 453 -26.91 -35.99 -13.34
C GLU A 453 -26.42 -34.97 -12.29
N TYR A 454 -25.97 -33.80 -12.74
CA TYR A 454 -25.68 -32.66 -11.84
C TYR A 454 -26.85 -31.67 -11.71
N GLY A 455 -27.92 -31.84 -12.48
CA GLY A 455 -29.13 -31.02 -12.38
C GLY A 455 -30.28 -31.77 -11.73
N ASN A 456 -30.77 -31.26 -10.60
CA ASN A 456 -32.09 -31.56 -10.02
C ASN A 456 -32.36 -32.91 -9.33
N HIS A 457 -31.46 -33.42 -8.47
CA HIS A 457 -31.90 -34.37 -7.45
C HIS A 457 -32.18 -33.69 -6.12
N SER A 458 -33.45 -33.80 -5.73
CA SER A 458 -34.10 -33.30 -4.52
C SER A 458 -33.34 -33.70 -3.25
N SER A 459 -33.25 -32.74 -2.36
CA SER A 459 -32.66 -32.74 -1.03
C SER A 459 -33.26 -33.76 -0.07
N SER A 460 -32.92 -35.04 -0.20
CA SER A 460 -32.82 -35.89 0.99
C SER A 460 -31.53 -35.47 1.70
N SER A 461 -31.66 -34.81 2.86
CA SER A 461 -30.55 -34.39 3.72
C SER A 461 -29.54 -35.54 3.85
N PRO A 462 -28.32 -35.41 3.30
CA PRO A 462 -27.27 -36.43 3.38
C PRO A 462 -26.62 -36.53 4.76
N ASP A 463 -27.16 -35.87 5.78
CA ASP A 463 -26.43 -35.49 6.99
C ASP A 463 -26.16 -36.67 7.96
N ASP A 464 -26.64 -37.88 7.65
CA ASP A 464 -26.45 -39.08 8.48
C ASP A 464 -25.66 -40.22 7.79
N GLU A 465 -25.11 -40.01 6.58
CA GLU A 465 -24.18 -41.01 6.02
C GLU A 465 -22.89 -41.02 6.85
N SER A 466 -22.68 -42.09 7.63
CA SER A 466 -21.47 -42.35 8.41
C SER A 466 -20.22 -42.19 7.55
N TYR A 467 -19.55 -41.06 7.74
CA TYR A 467 -18.25 -40.76 7.16
C TYR A 467 -17.18 -41.59 7.87
N ASP A 468 -16.48 -42.43 7.11
CA ASP A 468 -15.37 -43.23 7.60
C ASP A 468 -14.06 -42.68 7.01
N PRO A 469 -13.24 -41.95 7.78
CA PRO A 469 -12.00 -41.36 7.30
C PRO A 469 -10.95 -42.41 6.91
N ASN A 470 -11.08 -43.65 7.42
CA ASN A 470 -10.15 -44.74 7.14
C ASN A 470 -10.52 -45.53 5.87
N PHE A 471 -11.62 -45.17 5.21
CA PHE A 471 -12.03 -45.83 3.98
C PHE A 471 -10.95 -45.65 2.90
N PRO A 472 -10.48 -46.74 2.26
CA PRO A 472 -9.40 -46.66 1.28
C PRO A 472 -9.83 -45.88 0.04
N LEU A 473 -8.91 -45.11 -0.52
CA LEU A 473 -9.18 -44.27 -1.69
C LEU A 473 -9.47 -45.13 -2.94
N ILE A 474 -10.69 -45.01 -3.48
CA ILE A 474 -11.09 -45.73 -4.70
C ILE A 474 -10.36 -45.13 -5.92
N PRO A 475 -9.91 -45.94 -6.90
CA PRO A 475 -9.18 -45.45 -8.09
C PRO A 475 -9.85 -44.30 -8.85
N GLN A 476 -11.19 -44.27 -8.88
CA GLN A 476 -11.96 -43.22 -9.56
C GLN A 476 -11.80 -41.83 -8.91
N LEU A 477 -11.42 -41.77 -7.63
CA LEU A 477 -11.24 -40.54 -6.86
C LEU A 477 -9.81 -40.01 -6.89
N VAL A 478 -8.83 -40.86 -7.25
CA VAL A 478 -7.40 -40.53 -7.26
C VAL A 478 -7.08 -39.23 -8.01
N PRO A 479 -7.63 -38.96 -9.22
CA PRO A 479 -7.33 -37.70 -9.92
C PRO A 479 -7.75 -36.44 -9.14
N TYR A 480 -8.88 -36.50 -8.42
CA TYR A 480 -9.36 -35.38 -7.61
C TYR A 480 -8.50 -35.16 -6.36
N PHE A 481 -8.09 -36.25 -5.71
CA PHE A 481 -7.19 -36.18 -4.56
C PHE A 481 -5.80 -35.68 -4.96
N ASN A 482 -5.26 -36.11 -6.10
CA ASN A 482 -3.99 -35.61 -6.66
C ASN A 482 -4.09 -34.11 -6.95
N SER A 483 -5.15 -33.69 -7.63
CA SER A 483 -5.41 -32.30 -7.95
C SER A 483 -5.54 -31.44 -6.68
N PHE A 484 -6.27 -31.93 -5.67
CA PHE A 484 -6.42 -31.25 -4.39
C PHE A 484 -5.09 -31.09 -3.67
N TYR A 485 -4.29 -32.17 -3.59
CA TYR A 485 -2.96 -32.17 -2.99
C TYR A 485 -2.05 -31.12 -3.64
N HIS A 486 -1.90 -31.17 -4.97
CA HIS A 486 -1.03 -30.24 -5.69
C HIS A 486 -1.56 -28.80 -5.72
N THR A 487 -2.86 -28.60 -5.52
CA THR A 487 -3.45 -27.26 -5.49
C THR A 487 -3.22 -26.56 -4.15
N PHE A 488 -3.50 -27.27 -3.05
CA PHE A 488 -3.61 -26.67 -1.72
C PHE A 488 -2.60 -27.16 -0.69
N ILE A 489 -2.07 -28.38 -0.82
CA ILE A 489 -1.15 -28.94 0.18
C ILE A 489 0.31 -28.76 -0.22
N ASP A 490 0.62 -28.99 -1.49
CA ASP A 490 1.97 -28.80 -2.03
C ASP A 490 2.42 -27.36 -1.77
N ILE A 491 3.63 -27.19 -1.22
CA ILE A 491 4.24 -25.87 -1.00
C ILE A 491 4.38 -25.06 -2.29
N ASN A 492 4.41 -25.75 -3.44
CA ASN A 492 4.41 -25.18 -4.79
C ASN A 492 3.03 -25.01 -5.40
N GLY A 493 1.99 -25.43 -4.70
CA GLY A 493 0.63 -25.29 -5.13
C GLY A 493 0.20 -23.83 -5.33
N PRO A 494 -0.68 -23.57 -6.32
CA PRO A 494 -1.19 -22.22 -6.63
C PRO A 494 -1.98 -21.57 -5.50
N ALA A 495 -2.59 -22.37 -4.63
CA ALA A 495 -3.35 -21.94 -3.46
C ALA A 495 -2.92 -22.72 -2.22
N ALA A 496 -1.61 -22.96 -2.09
CA ALA A 496 -1.04 -23.61 -0.92
C ALA A 496 -1.53 -22.93 0.37
N VAL A 497 -2.22 -23.68 1.23
CA VAL A 497 -2.68 -23.20 2.52
C VAL A 497 -1.56 -23.20 3.54
N ASN A 498 -1.61 -22.29 4.51
CA ASN A 498 -0.60 -22.17 5.55
C ASN A 498 -0.88 -23.12 6.73
N ILE A 499 -0.56 -24.40 6.54
CA ILE A 499 -0.66 -25.47 7.54
C ILE A 499 0.73 -25.85 8.11
N THR A 500 0.75 -26.61 9.20
CA THR A 500 2.00 -27.02 9.86
C THR A 500 2.83 -27.95 8.99
N GLY A 501 4.15 -27.84 9.09
CA GLY A 501 5.08 -28.68 8.34
C GLY A 501 5.01 -30.17 8.71
N ASP A 502 4.45 -30.51 9.88
CA ASP A 502 4.22 -31.89 10.31
C ASP A 502 2.93 -32.46 9.70
N CYS A 503 1.86 -31.66 9.57
CA CYS A 503 0.66 -32.01 8.82
C CYS A 503 1.01 -32.30 7.35
N ILE A 504 1.76 -31.40 6.67
CA ILE A 504 2.21 -31.60 5.27
C ILE A 504 3.00 -32.92 5.12
N ARG A 505 3.91 -33.22 6.06
CA ARG A 505 4.73 -34.43 6.01
C ARG A 505 3.90 -35.70 6.18
N ARG A 506 2.92 -35.70 7.09
CA ARG A 506 1.99 -36.82 7.27
C ARG A 506 1.12 -37.03 6.04
N ILE A 507 0.50 -35.97 5.53
CA ILE A 507 -0.29 -36.04 4.29
C ILE A 507 0.57 -36.61 3.16
N TYR A 508 1.79 -36.09 2.94
CA TYR A 508 2.69 -36.62 1.92
C TYR A 508 2.96 -38.12 2.11
N HIS A 509 3.35 -38.54 3.31
CA HIS A 509 3.63 -39.94 3.59
C HIS A 509 2.42 -40.85 3.31
N ASP A 510 1.25 -40.49 3.83
CA ASP A 510 0.04 -41.30 3.74
C ASP A 510 -0.49 -41.34 2.30
N PHE A 511 -0.28 -40.26 1.55
CA PHE A 511 -0.74 -40.14 0.17
C PHE A 511 -0.03 -41.13 -0.77
N TYR A 512 1.25 -41.42 -0.51
CA TYR A 512 2.07 -42.34 -1.32
C TYR A 512 2.14 -43.77 -0.77
N THR A 513 1.67 -44.01 0.46
CA THR A 513 1.73 -45.35 1.09
C THR A 513 0.38 -46.03 1.11
N TYR A 514 -0.63 -45.41 1.73
CA TYR A 514 -1.98 -45.96 1.85
C TYR A 514 -3.01 -44.81 1.90
N PRO A 515 -3.37 -44.23 0.73
CA PRO A 515 -4.26 -43.09 0.71
C PRO A 515 -5.66 -43.48 1.16
N THR A 516 -6.19 -42.74 2.12
CA THR A 516 -7.57 -42.86 2.62
C THR A 516 -8.38 -41.62 2.22
N VAL A 517 -9.71 -41.71 2.33
CA VAL A 517 -10.58 -40.57 2.03
C VAL A 517 -10.41 -39.42 3.02
N GLY A 518 -10.00 -39.69 4.26
CA GLY A 518 -9.78 -38.70 5.32
C GLY A 518 -8.38 -38.12 5.42
N ILE A 519 -7.56 -38.31 4.38
CA ILE A 519 -6.16 -37.86 4.38
C ILE A 519 -5.98 -36.34 4.57
N PHE A 520 -7.01 -35.53 4.28
CA PHE A 520 -6.96 -34.07 4.41
C PHE A 520 -7.70 -33.52 5.64
N ASP A 521 -8.22 -34.37 6.51
CA ASP A 521 -9.10 -33.96 7.63
C ASP A 521 -8.37 -33.07 8.65
N GLU A 522 -7.10 -33.40 8.94
CA GLU A 522 -6.27 -32.58 9.83
C GLU A 522 -5.93 -31.21 9.21
N ALA A 523 -5.59 -31.16 7.91
CA ALA A 523 -5.36 -29.90 7.22
C ALA A 523 -6.64 -29.04 7.20
N LYS A 524 -7.82 -29.66 7.06
CA LYS A 524 -9.09 -28.96 7.19
C LYS A 524 -9.26 -28.33 8.56
N ASP A 525 -8.96 -29.03 9.65
CA ASP A 525 -9.05 -28.44 10.99
C ASP A 525 -8.14 -27.23 11.16
N GLU A 526 -6.87 -27.33 10.74
CA GLU A 526 -5.91 -26.21 10.80
C GLU A 526 -6.36 -25.01 9.93
N VAL A 527 -6.87 -25.26 8.72
CA VAL A 527 -7.34 -24.20 7.81
C VAL A 527 -8.57 -23.51 8.38
N VAL A 528 -9.54 -24.27 8.92
CA VAL A 528 -10.74 -23.70 9.54
C VAL A 528 -10.36 -22.89 10.78
N GLU A 529 -9.44 -23.38 11.61
CA GLU A 529 -8.92 -22.64 12.76
C GLU A 529 -8.23 -21.34 12.31
N SER A 530 -7.43 -21.40 11.24
CA SER A 530 -6.81 -20.20 10.66
C SER A 530 -7.86 -19.20 10.17
N MET A 531 -8.93 -19.63 9.52
CA MET A 531 -10.02 -18.74 9.09
C MET A 531 -10.75 -18.12 10.28
N TYR A 532 -11.00 -18.93 11.31
CA TYR A 532 -11.64 -18.54 12.55
C TYR A 532 -10.87 -17.41 13.26
N PHE A 533 -9.55 -17.45 13.30
CA PHE A 533 -8.75 -16.39 13.91
C PHE A 533 -8.47 -15.18 13.02
N SER A 534 -8.67 -15.28 11.70
CA SER A 534 -8.28 -14.22 10.76
C SER A 534 -9.47 -13.47 10.16
N ILE A 535 -10.37 -14.16 9.46
CA ILE A 535 -11.44 -13.55 8.66
C ILE A 535 -12.80 -13.60 9.34
N PHE A 536 -13.01 -14.54 10.25
CA PHE A 536 -14.28 -14.63 10.98
C PHE A 536 -14.58 -13.41 11.87
N PRO A 537 -13.61 -12.82 12.59
CA PRO A 537 -13.86 -11.60 13.35
C PRO A 537 -14.26 -10.42 12.45
N CYS A 538 -13.73 -10.35 11.23
CA CYS A 538 -14.11 -9.35 10.24
C CYS A 538 -15.57 -9.55 9.79
N LEU A 539 -15.99 -10.79 9.53
CA LEU A 539 -17.37 -11.12 9.19
C LEU A 539 -18.33 -10.73 10.32
N LEU A 540 -18.00 -11.08 11.57
CA LEU A 540 -18.79 -10.70 12.74
C LEU A 540 -18.91 -9.19 12.90
N GLN A 541 -17.85 -8.43 12.62
CA GLN A 541 -17.87 -6.96 12.71
C GLN A 541 -18.76 -6.33 11.64
N GLN A 542 -18.78 -6.87 10.41
CA GLN A 542 -19.56 -6.35 9.30
C GLN A 542 -21.05 -6.73 9.42
N ASN A 543 -21.35 -7.98 9.74
CA ASN A 543 -22.69 -8.56 9.59
C ASN A 543 -23.37 -8.91 10.91
N ARG A 544 -22.89 -8.38 12.04
CA ARG A 544 -23.41 -8.74 13.38
C ARG A 544 -24.93 -8.66 13.52
N ARG A 545 -25.54 -7.60 12.96
CA ARG A 545 -26.99 -7.37 13.03
C ARG A 545 -27.77 -8.42 12.24
N GLN A 546 -27.22 -8.88 11.13
CA GLN A 546 -27.84 -9.91 10.29
C GLN A 546 -27.65 -11.29 10.89
N LEU A 547 -26.45 -11.59 11.39
CA LEU A 547 -26.11 -12.88 12.02
C LEU A 547 -26.91 -13.14 13.30
N GLY A 548 -27.21 -12.10 14.08
CA GLY A 548 -28.06 -12.24 15.27
C GLY A 548 -29.48 -12.72 14.96
N ASN A 549 -29.99 -12.43 13.77
CA ASN A 549 -31.33 -12.83 13.34
C ASN A 549 -31.40 -14.26 12.81
N ILE A 550 -30.26 -14.88 12.46
CA ILE A 550 -30.19 -16.27 11.96
C ILE A 550 -30.20 -17.27 13.13
N LEU A 551 -29.90 -16.81 14.34
CA LEU A 551 -29.88 -17.61 15.57
C LEU A 551 -31.24 -17.78 16.25
N HIS A 552 -32.22 -16.96 15.86
CA HIS A 552 -33.59 -17.00 16.32
C HIS A 552 -34.48 -17.55 15.21
#